data_AF-A0A924C397-F1
#
_entry.id   AF-A0A924C397-F1
#
_cell.length_a   1.000
_cell.length_b   1.000
_cell.length_c   1.000
_cell.angle_alpha   90.00
_cell.angle_beta   90.00
_cell.angle_gamma   90.00
#
_symmetry.space_group_name_H-M   'P 1'
#
loop_
_entity.id
_entity.type
_entity.pdbx_description
1 polymer ?
#
loop_
_entity_poly.entity_id
_entity_poly.type
_entity_poly.pdbx_seq_one_letter_code
_entity_poly.pdbx_strand_id
1 'polypeptide(L)' 'LRGKVCEPAYVVHTATFLAQLRGVDAALLATQTTDNFFRLFARARPTEPTATI' A
#
# COMPACT_ATOMS: atom_id res chain seq x y z
N LEU A 1 -15.51 17.30 -3.78
CA LEU A 1 -16.83 16.66 -4.00
C LEU A 1 -17.11 15.73 -2.82
N ARG A 2 -17.90 16.19 -1.84
CA ARG A 2 -18.43 15.33 -0.78
C ARG A 2 -19.37 14.30 -1.43
N GLY A 3 -19.23 13.02 -1.09
CA GLY A 3 -20.13 11.95 -1.58
C GLY A 3 -19.62 11.10 -2.76
N LYS A 4 -18.34 11.22 -3.17
CA LYS A 4 -17.76 10.26 -4.12
C LYS A 4 -17.45 8.94 -3.43
N VAL A 5 -17.71 7.82 -4.11
CA VAL A 5 -17.34 6.48 -3.64
C VAL A 5 -15.81 6.40 -3.56
N CYS A 6 -15.30 5.89 -2.44
CA CYS A 6 -13.89 5.55 -2.30
C CYS A 6 -13.67 4.10 -2.74
N GLU A 7 -12.58 3.86 -3.46
CA GLU A 7 -12.17 2.53 -3.90
C GLU A 7 -10.83 2.18 -3.25
N PRO A 8 -10.57 0.88 -2.96
CA PRO A 8 -9.28 0.45 -2.41
C PRO A 8 -8.08 0.86 -3.25
N ALA A 9 -8.25 0.95 -4.58
CA ALA A 9 -7.20 1.42 -5.50
C ALA A 9 -6.72 2.84 -5.19
N TYR A 10 -7.55 3.70 -4.58
CA TYR A 10 -7.18 5.09 -4.28
C TYR A 10 -6.18 5.24 -3.13
N VAL A 11 -5.87 4.15 -2.41
CA VAL A 11 -4.83 4.15 -1.37
C VAL A 11 -3.47 4.56 -1.95
N VAL A 12 -3.21 4.28 -3.24
CA VAL A 12 -1.99 4.69 -3.93
C VAL A 12 -1.78 6.21 -3.89
N HIS A 13 -2.84 7.00 -4.05
CA HIS A 13 -2.74 8.47 -4.02
C HIS A 13 -2.35 8.99 -2.64
N THR A 14 -2.89 8.35 -1.60
CA THR A 14 -2.53 8.67 -0.21
C THR A 14 -1.08 8.30 0.06
N ALA A 15 -0.64 7.12 -0.37
CA ALA A 15 0.74 6.66 -0.21
C ALA A 15 1.73 7.60 -0.93
N THR A 16 1.45 8.02 -2.16
CA THR A 16 2.28 8.97 -2.91
C THR A 16 2.39 10.31 -2.19
N PHE A 17 1.28 10.86 -1.70
CA PHE A 17 1.30 12.11 -0.94
C PHE A 17 2.10 11.97 0.37
N LEU A 18 1.94 10.87 1.09
CA LEU A 18 2.70 10.59 2.31
C LEU A 18 4.20 10.45 2.04
N ALA A 19 4.57 9.76 0.95
CA ALA A 19 5.98 9.59 0.56
C ALA A 19 6.64 10.94 0.30
N GLN A 20 5.96 11.82 -0.45
CA GLN A 20 6.43 13.19 -0.70
C GLN A 20 6.54 14.00 0.60
N LEU A 21 5.52 13.96 1.44
CA LEU A 21 5.52 14.68 2.73
C LEU A 21 6.64 14.21 3.66
N ARG A 22 7.03 12.94 3.57
CA ARG A 22 8.08 12.31 4.39
C ARG A 22 9.46 12.35 3.73
N GLY A 23 9.58 12.79 2.47
CA GLY A 23 10.83 12.78 1.73
C GLY A 23 11.39 11.38 1.47
N VAL A 24 10.52 10.37 1.36
CA VAL A 24 10.89 8.97 1.07
C VAL A 24 10.38 8.54 -0.29
N ASP A 25 11.00 7.52 -0.86
CA ASP A 25 10.51 6.90 -2.09
C ASP A 25 9.18 6.16 -1.86
N ALA A 26 8.28 6.24 -2.84
CA ALA A 26 6.95 5.63 -2.76
C ALA A 26 7.02 4.10 -2.81
N ALA A 27 7.98 3.51 -3.54
CA ALA A 27 8.14 2.06 -3.58
C ALA A 27 8.73 1.54 -2.26
N LEU A 28 9.64 2.29 -1.65
CA LEU A 28 10.11 2.02 -0.29
C LEU A 28 8.96 2.05 0.72
N LEU A 29 8.12 3.09 0.68
CA LEU A 29 6.96 3.20 1.58
C LEU A 29 5.98 2.03 1.38
N ALA A 30 5.70 1.66 0.13
CA ALA A 30 4.83 0.52 -0.19
C ALA A 30 5.37 -0.80 0.35
N THR A 31 6.69 -1.03 0.25
CA THR A 31 7.34 -2.23 0.80
C THR A 31 7.19 -2.26 2.31
N GLN A 32 7.55 -1.16 2.98
CA GLN A 32 7.48 -1.08 4.44
C GLN A 32 6.05 -1.24 4.99
N THR A 33 5.05 -0.65 4.35
CA THR A 33 3.66 -0.79 4.79
C THR A 33 3.13 -2.20 4.55
N THR A 34 3.54 -2.85 3.46
CA THR A 34 3.19 -4.24 3.14
C THR A 34 3.80 -5.21 4.16
N ASP A 35 5.10 -5.07 4.46
CA ASP A 35 5.78 -5.90 5.46
C ASP A 35 5.15 -5.74 6.85
N ASN A 36 4.85 -4.49 7.23
CA ASN A 36 4.16 -4.20 8.48
C ASN A 36 2.76 -4.82 8.54
N PHE A 37 2.02 -4.82 7.42
CA PHE A 37 0.71 -5.44 7.35
C PHE A 37 0.81 -6.95 7.62
N PHE A 38 1.67 -7.68 6.92
CA PHE A 38 1.82 -9.12 7.15
C PHE A 38 2.41 -9.47 8.52
N ARG A 39 3.24 -8.60 9.09
CA ARG A 39 3.74 -8.76 10.47
C ARG A 39 2.64 -8.60 11.52
N LEU A 40 1.72 -7.66 11.34
CA LEU A 40 0.68 -7.33 12.33
C LEU A 40 -0.59 -8.17 12.16
N PHE A 41 -0.92 -8.56 10.94
CA PHE A 41 -2.14 -9.31 10.62
C PHE A 41 -1.81 -10.78 10.36
N ALA A 42 -1.61 -11.56 11.42
CA ALA A 42 -1.21 -12.98 11.35
C ALA A 42 -2.14 -13.91 10.53
N ARG A 43 -3.37 -13.47 10.25
CA ARG A 43 -4.32 -14.22 9.39
C ARG A 43 -4.16 -13.91 7.90
N ALA A 44 -3.53 -12.79 7.56
CA ALA A 44 -3.16 -12.48 6.19
C ALA A 44 -1.90 -13.27 5.85
N ARG A 45 -1.99 -14.15 4.84
CA ARG A 45 -0.81 -14.81 4.27
C ARG A 45 -0.40 -14.04 3.02
N PRO A 46 0.88 -13.66 2.87
CA PRO A 46 1.35 -13.15 1.60
C PRO A 46 1.14 -14.24 0.55
N THR A 47 0.36 -13.92 -0.48
CA THR A 47 0.28 -14.75 -1.68
C THR A 47 1.58 -14.52 -2.43
N GLU A 48 2.35 -15.59 -2.66
CA GLU A 48 3.50 -15.52 -3.55
C GLU A 48 3.06 -14.92 -4.89
N PRO A 49 3.82 -13.98 -5.47
CA PRO A 49 3.45 -13.43 -6.75
C PRO A 49 3.47 -14.58 -7.76
N THR A 50 2.30 -14.95 -8.26
CA THR A 50 2.19 -15.76 -9.48
C THR A 50 2.89 -14.96 -10.57
N ALA A 51 4.15 -15.30 -10.81
CA ALA A 51 4.87 -14.91 -12.01
C ALA A 51 4.16 -15.61 -13.17
N THR A 52 3.18 -14.92 -13.75
CA THR A 52 2.60 -15.31 -15.03
C THR A 52 3.64 -14.99 -16.10
N ILE A 53 3.99 -16.06 -16.82
CA ILE A 53 4.85 -16.17 -17.99
C ILE A 53 4.52 -15.11 -19.04
#